data_AF-A0A1I2MXE8-F1
#
_entry.id   AF-A0A1I2MXE8-F1
#
_cell.length_a   1.000
_cell.length_b   1.000
_cell.length_c   1.000
_cell.angle_alpha   90.00
_cell.angle_beta   90.00
_cell.angle_gamma   90.00
#
_symmetry.space_group_name_H-M   'P 1'
#
loop_
_entity.id
_entity.type
_entity.pdbx_description
1 polymer ?
#
loop_
_entity_poly.entity_id
_entity_poly.type
_entity_poly.pdbx_seq_one_letter_code
_entity_poly.pdbx_strand_id
1 'polypeptide(L)'
;MLIYHPVHIHLMNFQVVNRRVIDSSGMDYAAEGTKTPITIDDAVLVAPEESGWKDTITVNANTIVTVAGRLAKQTGRVMYHCHILDHEDEGMMRPFVVVPSAINEINNMTQMNMG
;
A
#
# COMPACT_ATOMS: atom_id res chain seq x y z
N MET A 1 -16.25 -2.30 13.27
CA MET A 1 -15.31 -1.25 13.67
C MET A 1 -14.82 -0.59 12.38
N LEU A 2 -15.15 0.67 12.14
CA LEU A 2 -14.76 1.39 10.92
C LEU A 2 -13.48 2.18 11.22
N ILE A 3 -12.33 1.51 11.19
CA ILE A 3 -11.02 2.19 11.33
C ILE A 3 -10.55 2.57 9.92
N TYR A 4 -10.07 3.79 9.77
CA TYR A 4 -9.34 4.22 8.58
C TYR A 4 -7.86 4.38 8.92
N HIS A 5 -7.01 4.23 7.91
CA HIS A 5 -5.57 4.40 8.05
C HIS A 5 -5.07 5.42 7.03
N PRO A 6 -4.54 6.59 7.47
CA PRO A 6 -3.78 7.45 6.58
C PRO A 6 -2.44 6.78 6.29
N VAL A 7 -2.23 6.29 5.07
CA VAL A 7 -0.99 5.60 4.68
C VAL A 7 -0.07 6.60 3.99
N HIS A 8 1.13 6.76 4.53
CA HIS A 8 2.21 7.58 4.00
C HIS A 8 3.30 6.71 3.36
N ILE A 9 3.86 7.16 2.22
CA ILE A 9 4.95 6.46 1.52
C ILE A 9 6.12 7.42 1.33
N HIS A 10 7.28 7.08 1.88
CA HIS A 10 8.49 7.88 1.73
C HIS A 10 8.99 7.85 0.27
N LEU A 11 9.72 8.91 -0.12
CA LEU A 11 10.41 9.03 -1.42
C LEU A 11 9.52 8.97 -2.68
N MET A 12 8.21 9.09 -2.57
CA MET A 12 7.36 9.26 -3.75
C MET A 12 6.16 10.16 -3.48
N ASN A 13 5.86 11.00 -4.46
CA ASN A 13 4.50 11.48 -4.64
C ASN A 13 3.77 10.48 -5.55
N PHE A 14 2.48 10.32 -5.31
CA PHE A 14 1.60 9.46 -6.08
C PHE A 14 0.26 10.12 -6.37
N GLN A 15 -0.45 9.58 -7.36
CA GLN A 15 -1.86 9.88 -7.62
C GLN A 15 -2.69 8.63 -7.30
N VAL A 16 -3.92 8.85 -6.84
CA VAL A 16 -4.89 7.76 -6.68
C VAL A 16 -5.41 7.38 -8.07
N VAL A 17 -5.22 6.11 -8.44
CA VAL A 17 -5.66 5.55 -9.73
C VAL A 17 -7.06 4.97 -9.61
N ASN A 18 -7.35 4.29 -8.50
CA ASN A 18 -8.63 3.63 -8.30
C ASN A 18 -8.94 3.48 -6.81
N ARG A 19 -10.22 3.51 -6.47
CA ARG A 19 -10.78 3.08 -5.19
C ARG A 19 -11.80 1.98 -5.44
N ARG A 20 -11.80 0.93 -4.63
CA ARG A 20 -12.79 -0.14 -4.71
C ARG A 20 -13.25 -0.53 -3.32
N VAL A 21 -14.50 -0.97 -3.20
CA VAL A 21 -14.98 -1.66 -2.01
C VAL A 21 -14.60 -3.14 -2.07
N ILE A 22 -14.43 -3.76 -0.91
CA ILE A 22 -14.18 -5.20 -0.79
C ILE A 22 -15.19 -5.84 0.14
N ASP A 23 -15.58 -7.07 -0.16
CA ASP A 23 -16.23 -7.94 0.81
C ASP A 23 -15.16 -8.69 1.60
N SER A 24 -15.00 -8.29 2.86
CA SER A 24 -14.12 -8.92 3.84
C SER A 24 -14.86 -9.85 4.81
N SER A 25 -16.14 -10.17 4.56
CA SER A 25 -16.96 -11.04 5.42
C SER A 25 -16.38 -12.45 5.61
N GLY A 26 -15.55 -12.89 4.68
CA GLY A 26 -14.79 -14.14 4.76
C GLY A 26 -13.61 -14.12 5.72
N MET A 27 -13.21 -12.98 6.28
CA MET A 27 -12.10 -12.88 7.24
C MET A 27 -12.47 -13.52 8.58
N ASP A 28 -11.65 -14.45 9.04
CA ASP A 28 -11.70 -15.02 10.39
C ASP A 28 -10.45 -14.61 11.17
N TYR A 29 -10.62 -13.65 12.07
CA TYR A 29 -9.54 -13.14 12.92
C TYR A 29 -9.01 -14.18 13.91
N ALA A 30 -9.82 -15.14 14.37
CA ALA A 30 -9.37 -16.18 15.28
C ALA A 30 -8.51 -17.24 14.56
N ALA A 31 -8.76 -17.43 13.25
CA ALA A 31 -7.97 -18.31 12.40
C ALA A 31 -6.83 -17.58 11.67
N GLU A 32 -6.65 -16.28 11.89
CA GLU A 32 -5.65 -15.42 11.23
C GLU A 32 -5.67 -15.51 9.69
N GLY A 33 -6.86 -15.66 9.10
CA GLY A 33 -6.99 -15.91 7.66
C GLY A 33 -8.40 -15.73 7.11
N THR A 34 -8.62 -16.21 5.89
CA THR A 34 -9.90 -16.15 5.20
C THR A 34 -10.55 -17.54 5.11
N LYS A 35 -11.83 -17.65 5.48
CA LYS A 35 -12.67 -18.84 5.23
C LYS A 35 -13.24 -18.87 3.83
N THR A 36 -13.53 -17.69 3.29
CA THR A 36 -13.90 -17.48 1.88
C THR A 36 -13.04 -16.36 1.32
N PRO A 37 -12.70 -16.39 0.02
CA PRO A 37 -11.89 -15.34 -0.59
C PRO A 37 -12.49 -13.94 -0.39
N ILE A 38 -11.62 -12.94 -0.20
CA ILE A 38 -12.02 -11.52 -0.28
C ILE A 38 -12.42 -11.24 -1.73
N THR A 39 -13.61 -10.69 -1.94
CA THR A 39 -14.03 -10.22 -3.27
C THR A 39 -13.74 -8.73 -3.41
N ILE A 40 -13.41 -8.32 -4.63
CA ILE A 40 -13.19 -6.91 -4.97
C ILE A 40 -14.37 -6.50 -5.84
N ASP A 41 -15.16 -5.57 -5.31
CA ASP A 41 -16.39 -5.12 -5.94
C ASP A 41 -16.12 -3.90 -6.84
N ASP A 42 -17.17 -3.11 -7.04
CA ASP A 42 -17.19 -1.99 -7.96
C ASP A 42 -16.21 -0.87 -7.60
N ALA A 43 -15.80 -0.16 -8.65
CA ALA A 43 -15.01 1.05 -8.52
C ALA A 43 -15.82 2.16 -7.87
N VAL A 44 -15.22 2.83 -6.90
CA VAL A 44 -15.70 4.04 -6.26
C VAL A 44 -15.02 5.22 -6.94
N LEU A 45 -15.79 6.28 -7.20
CA LEU A 45 -15.24 7.51 -7.77
C LEU A 45 -14.15 8.07 -6.85
N VAL A 46 -12.98 8.37 -7.42
CA VAL A 46 -11.92 9.10 -6.71
C VAL A 46 -12.41 10.53 -6.48
N ALA A 47 -12.42 10.97 -5.23
CA ALA A 47 -12.93 12.29 -4.88
C ALA A 47 -12.05 13.39 -5.52
N PRO A 48 -12.62 14.55 -5.92
CA PRO A 48 -11.86 15.62 -6.56
C PRO A 48 -10.62 16.06 -5.77
N GLU A 49 -10.71 16.12 -4.45
CA GLU A 49 -9.63 16.48 -3.52
C GLU A 49 -8.52 15.42 -3.43
N GLU A 50 -8.73 14.22 -3.97
CA GLU A 50 -7.77 13.12 -4.02
C GLU A 50 -7.13 12.93 -5.41
N SER A 51 -7.61 13.67 -6.42
CA SER A 51 -7.16 13.51 -7.82
C SER A 51 -5.77 14.12 -8.11
N GLY A 52 -5.23 14.90 -7.18
CA GLY A 52 -3.90 15.51 -7.26
C GLY A 52 -2.75 14.58 -6.83
N TRP A 53 -1.54 15.14 -6.82
CA TRP A 53 -0.38 14.49 -6.23
C TRP A 53 -0.46 14.50 -4.70
N LYS A 54 -0.14 13.37 -4.08
CA LYS A 54 -0.19 13.12 -2.64
C LYS A 54 1.05 12.33 -2.21
N ASP A 55 1.39 12.41 -0.93
CA ASP A 55 2.33 11.49 -0.27
C ASP A 55 1.64 10.64 0.81
N THR A 56 0.40 10.98 1.16
CA THR A 56 -0.40 10.38 2.22
C THR A 56 -1.85 10.25 1.76
N ILE A 57 -2.46 9.08 1.98
CA ILE A 57 -3.83 8.79 1.55
C ILE A 57 -4.63 8.05 2.60
N THR A 58 -5.89 8.46 2.79
CA THR A 58 -6.82 7.75 3.68
C THR A 58 -7.31 6.46 3.02
N VAL A 59 -7.07 5.34 3.69
CA VAL A 59 -7.62 4.02 3.36
C VAL A 59 -8.72 3.72 4.36
N ASN A 60 -9.97 3.72 3.90
CA ASN A 60 -11.13 3.41 4.74
C ASN A 60 -11.25 1.90 4.94
N ALA A 61 -11.90 1.48 6.03
CA ALA A 61 -12.27 0.08 6.24
C ALA A 61 -12.99 -0.51 5.03
N ASN A 62 -12.70 -1.77 4.70
CA ASN A 62 -13.30 -2.50 3.58
C ASN A 62 -13.17 -1.79 2.23
N THR A 63 -12.06 -1.08 2.01
CA THR A 63 -11.70 -0.51 0.71
C THR A 63 -10.29 -0.86 0.31
N ILE A 64 -10.04 -0.89 -1.00
CA ILE A 64 -8.71 -0.93 -1.60
C ILE A 64 -8.48 0.38 -2.33
N VAL A 65 -7.28 0.93 -2.17
CA VAL A 65 -6.80 2.11 -2.91
C VAL A 65 -5.61 1.70 -3.75
N THR A 66 -5.68 1.92 -5.06
CA THR A 66 -4.53 1.77 -5.95
C THR A 66 -3.92 3.15 -6.19
N VAL A 67 -2.61 3.27 -5.94
CA VAL A 67 -1.85 4.49 -6.20
C VAL A 67 -0.78 4.22 -7.25
N ALA A 68 -0.46 5.23 -8.05
CA ALA A 68 0.66 5.20 -8.98
C ALA A 68 1.49 6.46 -8.81
N GLY A 69 2.81 6.29 -8.77
CA GLY A 69 3.74 7.38 -8.60
C GLY A 69 5.13 6.98 -9.08
N ARG A 70 6.07 7.91 -8.92
CA ARG A 70 7.46 7.68 -9.28
C ARG A 70 8.33 7.89 -8.05
N LEU A 71 9.13 6.89 -7.72
CA LEU A 71 10.17 7.02 -6.72
C LEU A 71 11.15 8.13 -7.12
N ALA A 72 11.56 8.92 -6.13
CA ALA A 72 12.58 9.94 -6.30
C ALA A 72 13.93 9.31 -6.69
N LYS A 73 14.92 10.15 -7.05
CA LYS A 73 16.23 9.66 -7.52
C LYS A 73 17.08 9.03 -6.41
N GLN A 74 16.73 9.28 -5.16
CA GLN A 74 17.41 8.77 -3.99
C GLN A 74 17.22 7.25 -3.86
N THR A 75 18.25 6.57 -3.39
CA THR A 75 18.24 5.12 -3.13
C THR A 75 18.48 4.89 -1.65
N GLY A 76 18.05 3.74 -1.14
CA GLY A 76 18.18 3.38 0.27
C GLY A 76 16.99 2.62 0.81
N ARG A 77 17.08 2.28 2.10
CA ARG A 77 15.98 1.69 2.87
C ARG A 77 15.09 2.79 3.42
N VAL A 78 13.82 2.75 3.07
CA VAL A 78 12.81 3.76 3.42
C VAL A 78 11.53 3.10 3.90
N MET A 79 10.56 3.89 4.34
CA MET A 79 9.36 3.40 5.03
C MET A 79 8.08 3.71 4.26
N TYR A 80 7.09 2.85 4.45
CA TYR A 80 5.69 3.22 4.34
C TYR A 80 4.98 2.82 5.64
N HIS A 81 4.06 3.64 6.11
CA HIS A 81 3.44 3.45 7.42
C HIS A 81 2.08 4.13 7.53
N CYS A 82 1.33 3.74 8.55
CA CYS A 82 0.19 4.53 9.01
C CYS A 82 0.71 5.82 9.64
N HIS A 83 0.09 6.96 9.34
CA HIS A 83 0.45 8.26 9.89
C HIS A 83 -0.37 8.61 11.16
N ILE A 84 -0.98 7.61 11.79
CA ILE A 84 -1.46 7.67 13.17
C ILE A 84 -0.29 7.22 14.03
N LEU A 85 0.29 8.14 14.80
CA LEU A 85 1.55 7.91 15.52
C LEU A 85 1.47 6.67 16.44
N ASP A 86 0.37 6.50 17.17
CA ASP A 86 0.17 5.32 18.02
C ASP A 86 0.19 4.00 17.22
N HIS A 87 -0.32 4.00 15.98
CA HIS A 87 -0.24 2.82 15.12
C HIS A 87 1.17 2.64 14.53
N GLU A 88 1.84 3.73 14.15
CA GLU A 88 3.22 3.72 13.64
C GLU A 88 4.19 3.13 14.66
N ASP A 89 4.16 3.65 15.89
CA ASP A 89 5.05 3.27 16.99
C ASP A 89 4.79 1.84 17.47
N GLU A 90 3.54 1.38 17.39
CA GLU A 90 3.14 -0.02 17.70
C GLU A 90 3.30 -0.98 16.50
N GLY A 91 3.99 -0.55 15.44
CA GLY A 91 4.49 -1.46 14.40
C GLY A 91 3.71 -1.49 13.09
N MET A 92 2.76 -0.57 12.87
CA MET A 92 2.09 -0.37 11.58
C MET A 92 2.98 0.41 10.58
N MET A 93 4.23 -0.03 10.47
CA MET A 93 5.29 0.52 9.63
C MET A 93 6.09 -0.63 9.00
N ARG A 94 6.43 -0.48 7.71
CA ARG A 94 7.22 -1.47 6.98
C ARG A 94 8.32 -0.82 6.14
N PRO A 95 9.51 -1.44 6.07
CA PRO A 95 10.57 -0.97 5.19
C PRO A 95 10.35 -1.46 3.76
N PHE A 96 10.81 -0.67 2.79
CA PHE A 96 11.10 -1.10 1.43
C PHE A 96 12.44 -0.50 0.98
N VAL A 97 13.03 -1.05 -0.08
CA VAL A 97 14.34 -0.63 -0.56
C VAL A 97 14.23 -0.10 -1.98
N VAL A 98 14.73 1.12 -2.19
CA VAL A 98 14.93 1.72 -3.51
C VAL A 98 16.38 1.48 -3.90
N VAL A 99 16.60 0.76 -4.99
CA VAL A 99 17.95 0.47 -5.52
C VAL A 99 18.12 1.07 -6.92
N PRO A 100 19.36 1.35 -7.36
CA PRO A 100 19.62 1.66 -8.76
C PRO A 100 19.10 0.56 -9.70
N SER A 101 18.67 0.93 -10.91
CA SER A 101 18.13 -0.03 -11.88
C SER A 101 19.09 -1.18 -12.18
N ALA A 102 20.39 -0.89 -12.32
CA ALA A 102 21.43 -1.89 -12.54
C ALA A 102 21.51 -2.95 -11.43
N ILE A 103 21.23 -2.57 -10.17
CA ILE A 103 21.18 -3.52 -9.05
C ILE A 103 19.90 -4.34 -9.09
N ASN A 104 18.77 -3.72 -9.44
CA ASN A 104 17.50 -4.41 -9.58
C ASN A 104 17.54 -5.49 -10.67
N GLU A 105 18.22 -5.22 -11.79
CA GLU A 105 18.43 -6.17 -12.88
C GLU A 105 19.17 -7.43 -12.39
N ILE A 106 20.24 -7.26 -11.60
CA ILE A 106 20.98 -8.38 -11.01
C ILE A 106 20.08 -9.19 -10.07
N ASN A 107 19.32 -8.52 -9.18
CA ASN A 107 18.41 -9.20 -8.26
C ASN A 107 17.40 -10.08 -9.00
N ASN A 108 16.80 -9.55 -10.07
CA ASN A 108 15.83 -10.29 -10.88
C ASN A 108 16.48 -11.52 -11.56
N MET A 109 17.71 -11.39 -12.06
CA MET A 109 18.44 -12.54 -12.62
C MET A 109 18.72 -13.62 -11.58
N THR A 110 19.11 -13.23 -10.37
CA THR A 110 19.39 -14.21 -9.30
C THR A 110 18.14 -14.93 -8.79
N GLN A 111 16.99 -14.26 -8.76
CA GLN A 111 15.72 -14.89 -8.37
C GLN A 111 15.21 -15.89 -9.43
N MET A 112 15.42 -15.61 -10.72
CA MET A 112 15.01 -16.53 -11.80
C MET A 112 15.84 -17.82 -11.85
N ASN A 113 17.08 -17.82 -11.35
CA ASN A 113 17.96 -18.99 -11.34
C ASN A 113 17.78 -19.90 -10.10
N MET A 114 16.86 -19.57 -9.20
CA MET A 114 16.54 -20.36 -8.01
C MET A 114 15.19 -21.10 -8.10
N GLY A 115 14.60 -21.16 -9.30
CA GLY A 115 13.36 -21.88 -9.60
C GLY A 115 13.59 -23.16 -10.38
#